data_AF-A0A7U4QLK5-F1
#
_entry.id   AF-A0A7U4QLK5-F1
#
_cell.length_a   1.000
_cell.length_b   1.000
_cell.length_c   1.000
_cell.angle_alpha   90.00
_cell.angle_beta   90.00
_cell.angle_gamma   90.00
#
_symmetry.space_group_name_H-M   'P 1'
#
loop_
_entity.id
_entity.type
_entity.pdbx_description
1 polymer ?
#
loop_
_entity_poly.entity_id
_entity_poly.type
_entity_poly.pdbx_seq_one_letter_code
_entity_poly.pdbx_strand_id
1 'polypeptide(L)'
;MISKFINQEGKECKIEDIISFIELVESGQIKEDTLLYNEKDLMWQKASEFADFQAVLSNIKQKEGNILDPYPKKTKSGFWEFILKKKKTMVFLCLSIIVLIILSQQTILRETCVTKNTTKTLFSIFNDYVRNQKIKQKEFDYKTYGQMSPILKHINSYLIQLQKDFAKMDKEIEQKDIESILAPQTLADPVDIMLAPVKLNEIRHILDRYEVLFKERCEKLGKEIPDLNLPDSSRKYALKDYYRWKNSTLPNLLEFFKIKRALISEISDLVDFLKRKQGEYWVEGDQIFFVSQADAHIYNKHMWVIASLANKESYLRKIVYPKQSKHFKKFF
;
A
#
# COMPACT_ATOMS: atom_id res chain seq x y z
N MET A 1 -7.84 9.40 -15.02
CA MET A 1 -6.60 8.64 -14.80
C MET A 1 -5.67 9.04 -15.93
N ILE A 2 -4.39 9.25 -15.66
CA ILE A 2 -3.43 9.61 -16.71
C ILE A 2 -2.88 8.29 -17.26
N SER A 3 -2.98 8.08 -18.57
CA SER A 3 -2.53 6.82 -19.19
C SER A 3 -1.54 6.99 -20.33
N LYS A 4 -1.33 8.23 -20.80
CA LYS A 4 -0.43 8.54 -21.92
C LYS A 4 0.18 9.93 -21.77
N PHE A 5 1.36 10.12 -22.37
CA PHE A 5 1.97 11.43 -22.55
C PHE A 5 2.58 11.57 -23.94
N ILE A 6 2.77 12.81 -24.40
CA ILE A 6 3.57 13.10 -25.61
C ILE A 6 4.99 13.40 -25.17
N ASN A 7 5.96 12.61 -25.63
CA ASN A 7 7.37 12.84 -25.31
C ASN A 7 7.96 14.02 -26.10
N GLN A 8 9.23 14.36 -25.85
CA GLN A 8 9.91 15.47 -26.52
C GLN A 8 10.07 15.28 -28.05
N GLU A 9 9.93 14.05 -28.55
CA GLU A 9 9.95 13.72 -29.98
C GLU A 9 8.55 13.79 -30.62
N GLY A 10 7.52 14.21 -29.87
CA GLY A 10 6.14 14.24 -30.35
C GLY A 10 5.46 12.87 -30.41
N LYS A 11 6.05 11.82 -29.82
CA LYS A 11 5.51 10.46 -29.83
C LYS A 11 4.63 10.22 -28.61
N GLU A 12 3.49 9.57 -28.85
CA GLU A 12 2.62 9.07 -27.80
C GLU A 12 3.29 7.91 -27.06
N CYS A 13 3.48 8.09 -25.77
CA CYS A 13 4.08 7.12 -24.86
C CYS A 13 3.04 6.71 -23.80
N LYS A 14 3.01 5.42 -23.48
CA LYS A 14 2.05 4.88 -22.51
C LYS A 14 2.60 5.04 -21.09
N ILE A 15 1.72 5.39 -20.16
CA ILE A 15 1.96 5.38 -18.72
C ILE A 15 1.26 4.13 -18.21
N GLU A 16 2.04 3.10 -17.91
CA GLU A 16 1.51 1.79 -17.51
C GLU A 16 0.82 1.86 -16.16
N ASP A 17 1.42 2.62 -15.25
CA ASP A 17 0.93 2.85 -13.92
C ASP A 17 1.44 4.19 -13.38
N ILE A 18 1.04 4.46 -12.15
CA ILE A 18 1.39 5.69 -11.45
C ILE A 18 2.87 5.76 -11.03
N ILE A 19 3.56 4.62 -10.93
CA ILE A 19 5.00 4.58 -10.63
C ILE A 19 5.77 5.08 -11.85
N SER A 20 5.40 4.56 -13.02
CA SER A 20 5.90 5.01 -14.31
C SER A 20 5.70 6.51 -14.47
N PHE A 21 4.52 7.03 -14.10
CA PHE A 21 4.26 8.47 -14.13
C PHE A 21 5.22 9.28 -13.24
N ILE A 22 5.42 8.85 -11.99
CA ILE A 22 6.33 9.54 -11.05
C ILE A 22 7.77 9.50 -11.56
N GLU A 23 8.24 8.33 -12.02
CA GLU A 23 9.60 8.16 -12.54
C GLU A 23 9.85 9.02 -13.78
N LEU A 24 8.86 9.14 -14.67
CA LEU A 24 8.91 10.01 -15.85
C LEU A 24 8.96 11.51 -15.49
N VAL A 25 8.29 11.93 -14.41
CA VAL A 25 8.35 13.31 -13.90
C VAL A 25 9.68 13.57 -13.20
N GLU A 26 10.14 12.65 -12.33
CA GLU A 26 11.42 12.76 -11.62
C GLU A 26 12.62 12.71 -12.57
N SER A 27 12.54 11.95 -13.67
CA SER A 27 13.58 11.90 -14.70
C SER A 27 13.55 13.09 -15.67
N GLY A 28 12.60 14.02 -15.50
CA GLY A 28 12.43 15.18 -16.39
C GLY A 28 11.91 14.86 -17.79
N GLN A 29 11.37 13.66 -18.01
CA GLN A 29 10.74 13.28 -19.27
C GLN A 29 9.34 13.88 -19.42
N ILE A 30 8.64 14.11 -18.30
CA ILE A 30 7.39 14.87 -18.24
C ILE A 30 7.66 16.21 -17.53
N LYS A 31 7.53 17.30 -18.28
CA LYS A 31 7.70 18.70 -17.86
C LYS A 31 6.35 19.43 -17.80
N GLU A 32 6.32 20.65 -17.28
CA GLU A 32 5.09 21.42 -17.03
C GLU A 32 4.21 21.61 -18.29
N ASP A 33 4.83 21.65 -19.47
CA ASP A 33 4.24 21.81 -20.79
C ASP A 33 3.94 20.48 -21.51
N THR A 34 4.36 19.35 -20.95
CA THR A 34 4.14 18.02 -21.53
C THR A 34 2.64 17.71 -21.59
N LEU A 35 2.16 17.25 -22.74
CA LEU A 35 0.76 16.87 -22.90
C LEU A 35 0.52 15.50 -22.29
N LEU A 36 -0.44 15.42 -21.37
CA LEU A 36 -0.91 14.21 -20.73
C LEU A 36 -2.36 13.91 -21.15
N TYR A 37 -2.67 12.65 -21.40
CA TYR A 37 -4.02 12.24 -21.75
C TYR A 37 -4.85 11.98 -20.49
N ASN A 38 -5.91 12.77 -20.30
CA ASN A 38 -6.85 12.60 -19.20
C ASN A 38 -7.99 11.67 -19.60
N GLU A 39 -7.99 10.43 -19.12
CA GLU A 39 -9.06 9.46 -19.43
C GLU A 39 -10.43 9.85 -18.89
N LYS A 40 -10.50 10.77 -17.92
CA LYS A 40 -11.78 11.20 -17.35
C LYS A 40 -12.47 12.24 -18.24
N ASP A 41 -11.67 13.15 -18.80
CA ASP A 41 -12.14 14.27 -19.61
C ASP A 41 -11.92 14.04 -21.12
N LEU A 42 -11.33 12.88 -21.48
CA LEU A 42 -11.06 12.39 -22.84
C LEU A 42 -10.26 13.38 -23.71
N MET A 43 -9.38 14.15 -23.09
CA MET A 43 -8.63 15.21 -23.76
C MET A 43 -7.16 15.26 -23.32
N TRP A 44 -6.33 15.84 -24.18
CA TRP A 44 -4.94 16.18 -23.87
C TRP A 44 -4.91 17.49 -23.09
N GLN A 45 -4.20 17.49 -21.97
CA GLN A 45 -4.02 18.65 -21.09
C GLN A 45 -2.54 18.78 -20.74
N LYS A 46 -2.08 20.00 -20.44
CA LYS A 46 -0.71 20.18 -19.98
C LYS A 46 -0.52 19.52 -18.62
N ALA A 47 0.65 18.94 -18.37
CA ALA A 47 0.98 18.31 -17.10
C ALA A 47 0.75 19.27 -15.92
N SER A 48 1.08 20.55 -16.08
CA SER A 48 0.83 21.61 -15.10
C SER A 48 -0.63 21.77 -14.66
N GLU A 49 -1.59 21.33 -15.47
CA GLU A 49 -3.03 21.38 -15.16
C GLU A 49 -3.49 20.21 -14.26
N PHE A 50 -2.64 19.20 -14.06
CA PHE A 50 -2.95 18.04 -13.21
C PHE A 50 -2.48 18.27 -11.77
N ALA A 51 -3.41 18.11 -10.82
CA ALA A 51 -3.10 18.17 -9.39
C ALA A 51 -2.04 17.14 -8.97
N ASP A 52 -2.05 15.95 -9.59
CA ASP A 52 -1.08 14.88 -9.31
C ASP A 52 0.34 15.28 -9.76
N PHE A 53 0.47 15.92 -10.92
CA PHE A 53 1.75 16.44 -11.41
C PHE A 53 2.28 17.58 -10.51
N GLN A 54 1.41 18.52 -10.13
CA GLN A 54 1.77 19.60 -9.20
C GLN A 54 2.21 19.05 -7.84
N ALA A 55 1.57 17.98 -7.36
CA ALA A 55 1.98 17.30 -6.13
C ALA A 55 3.38 16.67 -6.26
N VAL A 56 3.67 15.99 -7.37
CA VAL A 56 5.00 15.41 -7.64
C VAL A 56 6.06 16.52 -7.78
N LEU A 57 5.79 17.58 -8.54
CA LEU A 57 6.70 18.72 -8.68
C LEU A 57 6.95 19.46 -7.37
N SER A 58 5.93 19.66 -6.54
CA SER A 58 6.09 20.31 -5.23
C SER A 58 7.01 19.49 -4.32
N ASN A 59 6.92 18.16 -4.37
CA ASN A 59 7.84 17.26 -3.68
C ASN A 59 9.27 17.33 -4.25
N ILE A 60 9.44 17.44 -5.58
CA ILE A 60 10.76 17.62 -6.20
C ILE A 60 11.38 18.97 -5.82
N LYS A 61 10.63 20.07 -5.91
CA LYS A 61 11.09 21.42 -5.55
C LYS A 61 11.40 21.55 -4.06
N GLN A 62 10.66 20.87 -3.18
CA GLN A 62 11.02 20.75 -1.74
C GLN A 62 12.30 19.93 -1.52
N LYS A 63 12.61 18.96 -2.38
CA LYS A 63 13.87 18.20 -2.33
C LYS A 63 15.05 19.04 -2.85
N GLU A 64 14.87 19.81 -3.92
CA GLU A 64 15.90 20.67 -4.52
C GLU A 64 16.24 21.90 -3.65
N GLY A 65 15.24 22.52 -3.01
CA GLY A 65 15.47 23.62 -2.05
C GLY A 65 16.23 23.19 -0.78
N ASN A 66 16.32 21.89 -0.50
CA ASN A 66 17.09 21.33 0.61
C ASN A 66 18.52 20.93 0.22
N ILE A 67 18.95 21.13 -1.03
CA ILE A 67 20.32 20.79 -1.49
C ILE A 67 21.35 21.82 -0.99
N LEU A 68 20.92 23.01 -0.53
CA LEU A 68 21.80 24.06 0.00
C LEU A 68 21.88 24.14 1.54
N ASP A 69 21.16 23.30 2.29
CA ASP A 69 21.28 23.21 3.76
C ASP A 69 22.05 21.92 4.10
N PRO A 70 23.26 21.96 4.71
CA PRO A 70 24.15 20.79 4.84
C PRO A 70 23.67 19.68 5.78
N TYR A 71 22.46 19.77 6.33
CA TYR A 71 21.97 18.81 7.32
C TYR A 71 20.44 18.68 7.26
N PRO A 72 19.89 17.45 7.27
CA PRO A 72 18.47 17.29 7.53
C PRO A 72 18.19 17.76 8.97
N LYS A 73 17.46 18.89 9.10
CA LYS A 73 16.89 19.33 10.37
C LYS A 73 16.01 18.22 10.94
N LYS A 74 16.45 17.66 12.08
CA LYS A 74 15.72 16.79 13.03
C LYS A 74 14.44 16.14 12.46
N THR A 75 14.59 15.02 11.75
CA THR A 75 13.50 14.06 11.56
C THR A 75 13.38 13.16 12.79
N LYS A 76 13.09 13.77 13.96
CA LYS A 76 12.66 12.98 15.12
C LYS A 76 11.27 12.38 14.84
N SER A 77 11.14 11.09 15.13
CA SER A 77 9.93 10.25 15.20
C SER A 77 9.12 9.95 13.93
N GLY A 78 9.17 10.77 12.87
CA GLY A 78 8.27 10.59 11.72
C GLY A 78 8.55 9.37 10.82
N PHE A 79 9.83 9.02 10.63
CA PHE A 79 10.26 7.92 9.74
C PHE A 79 9.94 6.54 10.33
N TRP A 80 10.13 6.38 11.64
CA TRP A 80 9.83 5.14 12.38
C TRP A 80 8.33 4.94 12.60
N GLU A 81 7.59 6.01 12.93
CA GLU A 81 6.12 5.97 12.89
C GLU A 81 5.58 5.64 11.49
N PHE A 82 6.34 5.91 10.43
CA PHE A 82 5.92 5.66 9.07
C PHE A 82 6.13 4.20 8.63
N ILE A 83 7.29 3.60 8.95
CA ILE A 83 7.62 2.20 8.64
C ILE A 83 6.72 1.23 9.43
N LEU A 84 6.44 1.52 10.70
CA LEU A 84 5.73 0.59 11.60
C LEU A 84 4.36 1.10 12.10
N LYS A 85 4.16 2.41 12.23
CA LYS A 85 3.03 2.96 13.01
C LYS A 85 2.02 3.75 12.18
N LYS A 86 1.27 3.03 11.34
CA LYS A 86 -0.17 3.33 11.12
C LYS A 86 -0.89 2.12 10.55
N LYS A 87 -1.38 1.32 11.50
CA LYS A 87 -2.27 0.13 11.47
C LYS A 87 -3.46 0.09 10.50
N LYS A 88 -3.59 1.01 9.53
CA LYS A 88 -4.86 1.22 8.80
C LYS A 88 -4.85 0.67 7.38
N THR A 89 -3.72 0.49 6.70
CA THR A 89 -3.74 0.88 5.28
C THR A 89 -3.89 -0.21 4.20
N MET A 90 -3.82 -1.50 4.54
CA MET A 90 -3.81 -2.63 3.60
C MET A 90 -5.20 -3.22 3.28
N VAL A 91 -6.19 -2.69 3.98
CA VAL A 91 -7.45 -3.31 4.38
C VAL A 91 -8.58 -3.04 3.36
N PHE A 92 -8.51 -1.92 2.63
CA PHE A 92 -9.56 -1.51 1.68
C PHE A 92 -9.49 -2.25 0.34
N LEU A 93 -8.28 -2.64 -0.08
CA LEU A 93 -8.05 -3.43 -1.28
C LEU A 93 -8.90 -4.71 -1.27
N CYS A 94 -8.97 -5.40 -0.14
CA CYS A 94 -9.79 -6.60 0.04
C CYS A 94 -11.30 -6.32 0.26
N LEU A 95 -11.81 -5.09 0.09
CA LEU A 95 -13.19 -4.74 0.48
C LEU A 95 -14.03 -4.00 -0.56
N SER A 96 -13.41 -3.31 -1.52
CA SER A 96 -14.13 -2.78 -2.69
C SER A 96 -14.86 -3.89 -3.48
N ILE A 97 -14.37 -5.14 -3.36
CA ILE A 97 -14.94 -6.41 -3.87
C ILE A 97 -16.38 -6.62 -3.47
N ILE A 98 -16.65 -6.47 -2.18
CA ILE A 98 -17.84 -7.02 -1.53
C ILE A 98 -19.02 -6.10 -1.81
N VAL A 99 -18.71 -4.80 -1.82
CA VAL A 99 -19.63 -3.75 -2.23
C VAL A 99 -19.99 -3.92 -3.70
N LEU A 100 -19.06 -4.30 -4.58
CA LEU A 100 -19.34 -4.59 -6.00
C LEU A 100 -20.16 -5.88 -6.21
N ILE A 101 -19.81 -6.98 -5.53
CA ILE A 101 -20.54 -8.27 -5.54
C ILE A 101 -22.01 -8.08 -5.15
N ILE A 102 -22.29 -7.14 -4.25
CA ILE A 102 -23.63 -6.96 -3.68
C ILE A 102 -24.42 -5.87 -4.41
N LEU A 103 -23.75 -4.81 -4.91
CA LEU A 103 -24.37 -3.83 -5.81
C LEU A 103 -24.84 -4.46 -7.13
N SER A 104 -24.12 -5.47 -7.65
CA SER A 104 -24.57 -6.20 -8.84
C SER A 104 -25.80 -7.08 -8.56
N GLN A 105 -25.85 -7.74 -7.40
CA GLN A 105 -27.01 -8.56 -7.01
C GLN A 105 -28.24 -7.73 -6.58
N GLN A 106 -28.07 -6.46 -6.18
CA GLN A 106 -29.19 -5.52 -5.95
C GLN A 106 -30.03 -5.26 -7.21
N THR A 107 -29.45 -5.42 -8.41
CA THR A 107 -30.23 -5.25 -9.66
C THR A 107 -31.19 -6.39 -9.94
N ILE A 108 -31.08 -7.52 -9.22
CA ILE A 108 -31.82 -8.76 -9.50
C ILE A 108 -32.84 -9.07 -8.38
N LEU A 109 -32.51 -8.75 -7.13
CA LEU A 109 -33.41 -8.99 -6.00
C LEU A 109 -34.39 -7.82 -5.83
N ARG A 110 -35.65 -8.03 -6.22
CA ARG A 110 -36.80 -7.11 -6.05
C ARG A 110 -37.23 -6.87 -4.58
N GLU A 111 -36.36 -7.10 -3.61
CA GLU A 111 -36.65 -6.92 -2.17
C GLU A 111 -35.92 -5.69 -1.63
N THR A 112 -36.57 -4.53 -1.72
CA THR A 112 -36.03 -3.21 -1.34
C THR A 112 -35.62 -3.12 0.14
N CYS A 113 -36.25 -3.91 1.01
CA CYS A 113 -35.94 -3.91 2.46
C CYS A 113 -34.70 -4.77 2.77
N VAL A 114 -34.60 -5.96 2.20
CA VAL A 114 -33.47 -6.89 2.38
C VAL A 114 -32.18 -6.32 1.80
N THR A 115 -32.27 -5.68 0.63
CA THR A 115 -31.14 -4.97 0.00
C THR A 115 -30.65 -3.78 0.85
N LYS A 116 -31.55 -3.02 1.46
CA LYS A 116 -31.19 -1.89 2.35
C LYS A 116 -30.47 -2.36 3.63
N ASN A 117 -30.96 -3.42 4.27
CA ASN A 117 -30.35 -3.97 5.49
C ASN A 117 -28.97 -4.60 5.20
N THR A 118 -28.86 -5.38 4.13
CA THR A 118 -27.60 -5.95 3.63
C THR A 118 -26.55 -4.85 3.42
N THR A 119 -26.91 -3.78 2.72
CA THR A 119 -26.01 -2.64 2.44
C THR A 119 -25.56 -1.95 3.72
N LYS A 120 -26.49 -1.67 4.65
CA LYS A 120 -26.17 -1.04 5.94
C LYS A 120 -25.23 -1.90 6.79
N THR A 121 -25.49 -3.19 6.88
CA THR A 121 -24.67 -4.10 7.69
C THR A 121 -23.26 -4.24 7.13
N LEU A 122 -23.12 -4.31 5.80
CA LEU A 122 -21.82 -4.28 5.13
C LEU A 122 -21.08 -2.98 5.38
N PHE A 123 -21.77 -1.85 5.25
CA PHE A 123 -21.18 -0.55 5.50
C PHE A 123 -20.71 -0.40 6.95
N SER A 124 -21.45 -0.98 7.91
CA SER A 124 -21.00 -1.08 9.30
C SER A 124 -19.75 -1.96 9.44
N ILE A 125 -19.76 -3.19 8.91
CA ILE A 125 -18.59 -4.10 8.99
C ILE A 125 -17.36 -3.44 8.35
N PHE A 126 -17.57 -2.77 7.22
CA PHE A 126 -16.57 -2.00 6.51
C PHE A 126 -16.05 -0.83 7.35
N ASN A 127 -16.92 -0.03 7.93
CA ASN A 127 -16.52 1.09 8.77
C ASN A 127 -15.77 0.63 10.01
N ASP A 128 -16.20 -0.46 10.64
CA ASP A 128 -15.53 -1.06 11.77
C ASP A 128 -14.11 -1.46 11.36
N TYR A 129 -13.95 -2.13 10.22
CA TYR A 129 -12.65 -2.55 9.72
C TYR A 129 -11.74 -1.39 9.26
N VAL A 130 -12.27 -0.38 8.56
CA VAL A 130 -11.54 0.84 8.15
C VAL A 130 -11.11 1.67 9.36
N ARG A 131 -11.93 1.70 10.42
CA ARG A 131 -11.58 2.32 11.69
C ARG A 131 -10.65 1.45 12.52
N ASN A 132 -10.27 0.28 12.02
CA ASN A 132 -9.47 -0.74 12.68
C ASN A 132 -10.07 -1.19 14.02
N GLN A 133 -11.39 -1.13 14.10
CA GLN A 133 -12.16 -1.75 15.17
C GLN A 133 -12.22 -3.24 14.90
N LYS A 134 -12.28 -4.02 15.99
CA LYS A 134 -12.38 -5.47 15.92
C LYS A 134 -13.69 -5.83 15.21
N ILE A 135 -13.61 -6.46 14.04
CA ILE A 135 -14.80 -7.03 13.41
C ILE A 135 -15.26 -8.18 14.30
N LYS A 136 -16.50 -8.09 14.80
CA LYS A 136 -17.13 -9.19 15.53
C LYS A 136 -17.73 -10.18 14.53
N GLN A 137 -17.69 -11.46 14.89
CA GLN A 137 -18.50 -12.47 14.23
C GLN A 137 -19.96 -12.06 14.38
N LYS A 138 -20.67 -11.88 13.26
CA LYS A 138 -22.10 -11.61 13.25
C LYS A 138 -22.84 -12.84 12.76
N GLU A 139 -24.02 -13.08 13.33
CA GLU A 139 -24.98 -14.02 12.78
C GLU A 139 -25.77 -13.32 11.69
N PHE A 140 -25.97 -14.02 10.57
CA PHE A 140 -26.74 -13.52 9.43
C PHE A 140 -27.86 -14.51 9.16
N ASP A 141 -29.09 -14.14 9.46
CA ASP A 141 -30.26 -14.99 9.27
C ASP A 141 -30.97 -14.70 7.94
N TYR A 142 -31.71 -15.69 7.44
CA TYR A 142 -32.46 -15.56 6.20
C TYR A 142 -33.62 -14.56 6.28
N LYS A 143 -34.21 -14.36 7.47
CA LYS A 143 -35.36 -13.45 7.64
C LYS A 143 -34.95 -11.98 7.47
N THR A 144 -33.74 -11.63 7.87
CA THR A 144 -33.20 -10.26 7.78
C THR A 144 -32.49 -10.00 6.45
N TYR A 145 -31.77 -10.99 5.93
CA TYR A 145 -30.85 -10.82 4.80
C TYR A 145 -31.21 -11.66 3.56
N GLY A 146 -32.26 -12.47 3.62
CA GLY A 146 -32.71 -13.31 2.51
C GLY A 146 -31.59 -14.16 1.93
N GLN A 147 -31.55 -14.22 0.60
CA GLN A 147 -30.55 -14.99 -0.16
C GLN A 147 -29.12 -14.44 -0.04
N MET A 148 -28.91 -13.28 0.59
CA MET A 148 -27.59 -12.71 0.85
C MET A 148 -26.93 -13.24 2.11
N SER A 149 -27.68 -13.86 3.02
CA SER A 149 -27.15 -14.37 4.30
C SER A 149 -25.88 -15.23 4.13
N PRO A 150 -25.84 -16.23 3.22
CA PRO A 150 -24.64 -17.06 3.03
C PRO A 150 -23.41 -16.26 2.58
N ILE A 151 -23.60 -15.31 1.67
CA ILE A 151 -22.53 -14.43 1.16
C ILE A 151 -22.01 -13.53 2.29
N LEU A 152 -22.91 -12.90 3.05
CA LEU A 152 -22.54 -12.03 4.17
C LEU A 152 -21.76 -12.77 5.26
N LYS A 153 -22.20 -13.98 5.60
CA LYS A 153 -21.50 -14.84 6.56
C LYS A 153 -20.10 -15.19 6.08
N HIS A 154 -19.98 -15.55 4.81
CA HIS A 154 -18.72 -15.91 4.19
C HIS A 154 -17.73 -14.72 4.20
N ILE A 155 -18.21 -13.56 3.79
CA ILE A 155 -17.48 -12.30 3.82
C ILE A 155 -17.02 -11.92 5.23
N ASN A 156 -17.92 -11.97 6.21
CA ASN A 156 -17.58 -11.59 7.58
C ASN A 156 -16.46 -12.49 8.14
N SER A 157 -16.54 -13.79 7.88
CA SER A 157 -15.48 -14.74 8.26
C SER A 157 -14.15 -14.43 7.56
N TYR A 158 -14.19 -14.19 6.24
CA TYR A 158 -13.01 -13.83 5.45
C TYR A 158 -12.30 -12.57 6.00
N LEU A 159 -13.06 -11.51 6.27
CA LEU A 159 -12.53 -10.25 6.79
C LEU A 159 -11.97 -10.38 8.21
N ILE A 160 -12.61 -11.17 9.08
CA ILE A 160 -12.09 -11.44 10.43
C ILE A 160 -10.75 -12.16 10.34
N GLN A 161 -10.62 -13.15 9.45
CA GLN A 161 -9.37 -13.88 9.28
C GLN A 161 -8.27 -13.01 8.67
N LEU A 162 -8.58 -12.19 7.67
CA LEU A 162 -7.64 -11.20 7.14
C LEU A 162 -7.16 -10.22 8.22
N GLN A 163 -8.08 -9.72 9.06
CA GLN A 163 -7.72 -8.82 10.18
C GLN A 163 -6.71 -9.49 11.13
N LYS A 164 -6.95 -10.76 11.45
CA LYS A 164 -6.08 -11.53 12.34
C LYS A 164 -4.70 -11.73 11.73
N ASP A 165 -4.62 -12.04 10.44
CA ASP A 165 -3.35 -12.29 9.77
C ASP A 165 -2.51 -11.02 9.66
N PHE A 166 -3.10 -9.88 9.27
CA PHE A 166 -2.39 -8.60 9.28
C PHE A 166 -1.91 -8.24 10.69
N ALA A 167 -2.77 -8.36 11.69
CA ALA A 167 -2.38 -8.07 13.08
C ALA A 167 -1.27 -9.00 13.58
N LYS A 168 -1.25 -10.26 13.12
CA LYS A 168 -0.22 -11.24 13.48
C LYS A 168 1.10 -10.94 12.76
N MET A 169 1.05 -10.61 11.47
CA MET A 169 2.21 -10.17 10.68
C MET A 169 2.83 -8.92 11.31
N ASP A 170 2.02 -7.89 11.58
CA ASP A 170 2.49 -6.64 12.20
C ASP A 170 3.16 -6.92 13.55
N LYS A 171 2.54 -7.76 14.39
CA LYS A 171 3.12 -8.15 15.69
C LYS A 171 4.44 -8.91 15.54
N GLU A 172 4.53 -9.85 14.61
CA GLU A 172 5.76 -10.60 14.36
C GLU A 172 6.88 -9.70 13.85
N ILE A 173 6.57 -8.70 13.01
CA ILE A 173 7.51 -7.69 12.53
C ILE A 173 7.94 -6.74 13.66
N GLU A 174 6.99 -6.23 14.45
CA GLU A 174 7.25 -5.35 15.61
C GLU A 174 8.18 -6.06 16.62
N GLN A 175 8.01 -7.36 16.84
CA GLN A 175 8.88 -8.17 17.72
C GLN A 175 10.33 -8.27 17.23
N LYS A 176 10.60 -8.01 15.94
CA LYS A 176 11.97 -7.98 15.39
C LYS A 176 12.67 -6.65 15.58
N ASP A 177 11.96 -5.64 16.11
CA ASP A 177 12.50 -4.34 16.48
C ASP A 177 13.35 -3.71 15.37
N ILE A 178 12.74 -3.47 14.21
CA ILE A 178 13.40 -2.82 13.07
C ILE A 178 13.90 -1.42 13.45
N GLU A 179 13.23 -0.77 14.40
CA GLU A 179 13.59 0.58 14.90
C GLU A 179 15.00 0.63 15.48
N SER A 180 15.45 -0.44 16.13
CA SER A 180 16.85 -0.51 16.57
C SER A 180 17.82 -0.68 15.41
N ILE A 181 17.48 -1.41 14.34
CA ILE A 181 18.44 -1.75 13.28
C ILE A 181 19.06 -0.51 12.60
N LEU A 182 18.27 0.54 12.34
CA LEU A 182 18.77 1.79 11.75
C LEU A 182 18.99 2.90 12.79
N ALA A 183 18.92 2.58 14.08
CA ALA A 183 19.25 3.55 15.11
C ALA A 183 20.75 3.87 15.00
N PRO A 184 21.17 5.15 15.03
CA PRO A 184 22.56 5.51 14.91
C PRO A 184 23.46 4.81 15.95
N GLN A 185 22.96 4.58 17.17
CA GLN A 185 23.70 3.85 18.20
C GLN A 185 23.97 2.38 17.81
N THR A 186 22.96 1.69 17.27
CA THR A 186 23.09 0.30 16.78
C THR A 186 23.99 0.21 15.56
N LEU A 187 23.97 1.21 14.69
CA LEU A 187 24.89 1.28 13.55
C LEU A 187 26.33 1.57 13.98
N ALA A 188 26.56 2.18 15.14
CA ALA A 188 27.91 2.40 15.69
C ALA A 188 28.45 1.17 16.43
N ASP A 189 27.57 0.32 16.97
CA ASP A 189 27.95 -0.84 17.76
C ASP A 189 28.35 -2.04 16.87
N PRO A 190 29.59 -2.57 17.00
CA PRO A 190 30.07 -3.70 16.21
C PRO A 190 29.23 -4.98 16.33
N VAL A 191 28.68 -5.26 17.50
CA VAL A 191 27.90 -6.45 17.75
C VAL A 191 26.51 -6.30 17.13
N ASP A 192 25.87 -5.16 17.36
CA ASP A 192 24.52 -4.94 16.86
C ASP A 192 24.46 -4.87 15.33
N ILE A 193 25.44 -4.21 14.69
CA ILE A 193 25.51 -4.15 13.22
C ILE A 193 25.77 -5.53 12.59
N MET A 194 26.47 -6.43 13.30
CA MET A 194 26.64 -7.83 12.86
C MET A 194 25.36 -8.66 12.99
N LEU A 195 24.49 -8.34 13.94
CA LEU A 195 23.21 -9.03 14.15
C LEU A 195 22.08 -8.51 13.24
N ALA A 196 22.21 -7.29 12.72
CA ALA A 196 21.22 -6.67 11.84
C ALA A 196 20.84 -7.53 10.60
N PRO A 197 21.77 -8.15 9.84
CA PRO A 197 21.42 -9.00 8.71
C PRO A 197 20.55 -10.21 9.09
N VAL A 198 20.76 -10.79 10.28
CA VAL A 198 19.95 -11.91 10.77
C VAL A 198 18.51 -11.47 10.98
N LYS A 199 18.31 -10.34 11.69
CA LYS A 199 16.96 -9.77 11.91
C LYS A 199 16.26 -9.42 10.59
N LEU A 200 16.98 -8.79 9.66
CA LEU A 200 16.44 -8.43 8.33
C LEU A 200 16.02 -9.66 7.52
N ASN A 201 16.79 -10.74 7.57
CA ASN A 201 16.43 -11.99 6.91
C ASN A 201 15.19 -12.65 7.54
N GLU A 202 15.05 -12.61 8.88
CA GLU A 202 13.83 -13.09 9.54
C GLU A 202 12.58 -12.32 9.12
N ILE A 203 12.69 -10.99 8.97
CA ILE A 203 11.60 -10.13 8.50
C ILE A 203 11.22 -10.48 7.07
N ARG A 204 12.22 -10.69 6.20
CA ARG A 204 11.99 -11.16 4.83
C ARG A 204 11.21 -12.48 4.82
N HIS A 205 11.58 -13.45 5.65
CA HIS A 205 10.84 -14.71 5.77
C HIS A 205 9.41 -14.54 6.31
N ILE A 206 9.17 -13.59 7.23
CA ILE A 206 7.82 -13.24 7.68
C ILE A 206 7.00 -12.72 6.49
N LEU A 207 7.54 -11.77 5.72
CA LEU A 207 6.87 -11.20 4.55
C LEU A 207 6.55 -12.26 3.49
N ASP A 208 7.50 -13.14 3.17
CA ASP A 208 7.31 -14.22 2.20
C ASP A 208 6.18 -15.17 2.63
N ARG A 209 6.16 -15.57 3.90
CA ARG A 209 5.12 -16.43 4.46
C ARG A 209 3.73 -15.78 4.36
N TYR A 210 3.61 -14.51 4.73
CA TYR A 210 2.32 -13.83 4.67
C TYR A 210 1.87 -13.54 3.23
N GLU A 211 2.78 -13.25 2.30
CA GLU A 211 2.44 -13.11 0.88
C GLU A 211 1.78 -14.39 0.34
N VAL A 212 2.35 -15.56 0.64
CA VAL A 212 1.78 -16.87 0.27
C VAL A 212 0.41 -17.06 0.93
N LEU A 213 0.31 -16.82 2.25
CA LEU A 213 -0.93 -16.97 2.99
C LEU A 213 -2.06 -16.08 2.43
N PHE A 214 -1.76 -14.83 2.08
CA PHE A 214 -2.78 -13.95 1.50
C PHE A 214 -3.17 -14.37 0.07
N LYS A 215 -2.24 -14.88 -0.75
CA LYS A 215 -2.58 -15.47 -2.06
C LYS A 215 -3.52 -16.65 -1.89
N GLU A 216 -3.19 -17.58 -0.99
CA GLU A 216 -4.01 -18.77 -0.71
C GLU A 216 -5.41 -18.39 -0.23
N ARG A 217 -5.53 -17.38 0.64
CA ARG A 217 -6.83 -16.83 1.06
C ARG A 217 -7.64 -16.28 -0.10
N CYS A 218 -7.00 -15.53 -0.99
CA CYS A 218 -7.66 -15.00 -2.18
C CYS A 218 -8.18 -16.15 -3.04
N GLU A 219 -7.37 -17.18 -3.32
CA GLU A 219 -7.80 -18.34 -4.10
C GLU A 219 -8.91 -19.14 -3.43
N LYS A 220 -8.81 -19.35 -2.12
CA LYS A 220 -9.81 -20.08 -1.33
C LYS A 220 -11.17 -19.41 -1.43
N LEU A 221 -11.24 -18.08 -1.34
CA LEU A 221 -12.48 -17.32 -1.52
C LEU A 221 -13.13 -17.61 -2.89
N GLY A 222 -12.34 -17.69 -3.96
CA GLY A 222 -12.86 -18.00 -5.29
C GLY A 222 -13.40 -19.43 -5.43
N LYS A 223 -12.83 -20.38 -4.69
CA LYS A 223 -13.25 -21.79 -4.66
C LYS A 223 -14.48 -22.03 -3.78
N GLU A 224 -14.70 -21.22 -2.76
CA GLU A 224 -15.83 -21.39 -1.82
C GLU A 224 -17.12 -20.74 -2.31
N ILE A 225 -17.05 -19.68 -3.15
CA ILE A 225 -18.24 -19.02 -3.71
C ILE A 225 -19.17 -19.97 -4.50
N PRO A 226 -18.67 -20.88 -5.36
CA PRO A 226 -19.51 -21.82 -6.09
C PRO A 226 -20.36 -22.73 -5.20
N ASP A 227 -19.83 -23.12 -4.04
CA ASP A 227 -20.45 -24.06 -3.11
C ASP A 227 -21.43 -23.38 -2.14
N LEU A 228 -21.57 -22.06 -2.22
CA LEU A 228 -22.56 -21.33 -1.43
C LEU A 228 -23.98 -21.67 -1.90
N ASN A 229 -24.88 -21.87 -0.94
CA ASN A 229 -26.30 -22.08 -1.19
C ASN A 229 -26.97 -20.79 -1.71
N LEU A 230 -26.79 -20.54 -3.01
CA LEU A 230 -27.24 -19.35 -3.73
C LEU A 230 -27.94 -19.77 -5.03
N PRO A 231 -28.92 -18.98 -5.52
CA PRO A 231 -29.42 -19.12 -6.88
C PRO A 231 -28.31 -18.99 -7.92
N ASP A 232 -28.43 -19.69 -9.04
CA ASP A 232 -27.42 -19.71 -10.10
C ASP A 232 -27.08 -18.32 -10.66
N SER A 233 -28.10 -17.45 -10.78
CA SER A 233 -27.90 -16.05 -11.18
C SER A 233 -26.99 -15.33 -10.18
N SER A 234 -27.34 -15.34 -8.89
CA SER A 234 -26.55 -14.72 -7.82
C SER A 234 -25.12 -15.27 -7.75
N ARG A 235 -24.94 -16.59 -7.88
CA ARG A 235 -23.63 -17.25 -7.91
C ARG A 235 -22.77 -16.75 -9.08
N LYS A 236 -23.34 -16.63 -10.28
CA LYS A 236 -22.64 -16.13 -11.48
C LYS A 236 -22.15 -14.70 -11.31
N TYR A 237 -22.95 -13.81 -10.73
CA TYR A 237 -22.54 -12.43 -10.44
C TYR A 237 -21.48 -12.36 -9.35
N ALA A 238 -21.63 -13.12 -8.27
CA ALA A 238 -20.64 -13.17 -7.19
C ALA A 238 -19.26 -13.60 -7.69
N LEU A 239 -19.20 -14.61 -8.55
CA LEU A 239 -17.96 -15.04 -9.18
C LEU A 239 -17.37 -13.97 -10.11
N LYS A 240 -18.20 -13.35 -10.96
CA LYS A 240 -17.75 -12.30 -11.89
C LYS A 240 -17.12 -11.13 -11.14
N ASP A 241 -17.77 -10.67 -10.07
CA ASP A 241 -17.28 -9.53 -9.29
C ASP A 241 -16.07 -9.89 -8.42
N TYR A 242 -16.01 -11.12 -7.90
CA TYR A 242 -14.81 -11.66 -7.28
C TYR A 242 -13.61 -11.64 -8.25
N TYR A 243 -13.76 -12.12 -9.49
CA TYR A 243 -12.64 -12.12 -10.45
C TYR A 243 -12.23 -10.72 -10.87
N ARG A 244 -13.19 -9.82 -11.09
CA ARG A 244 -12.92 -8.40 -11.38
C ARG A 244 -12.12 -7.74 -10.25
N TRP A 245 -12.46 -8.09 -9.01
CA TRP A 245 -11.68 -7.66 -7.87
C TRP A 245 -10.30 -8.28 -7.84
N LYS A 246 -10.20 -9.60 -7.95
CA LYS A 246 -8.94 -10.34 -7.85
C LYS A 246 -7.91 -9.72 -8.80
N ASN A 247 -8.33 -9.46 -10.03
CA ASN A 247 -7.49 -8.89 -11.08
C ASN A 247 -7.09 -7.43 -10.81
N SER A 248 -7.85 -6.65 -10.03
CA SER A 248 -7.51 -5.26 -9.72
C SER A 248 -6.79 -5.10 -8.38
N THR A 249 -6.97 -6.03 -7.45
CA THR A 249 -6.46 -5.89 -6.08
C THR A 249 -5.27 -6.77 -5.76
N LEU A 250 -5.29 -8.03 -6.19
CA LEU A 250 -4.17 -8.93 -5.93
C LEU A 250 -2.85 -8.30 -6.41
N PRO A 251 -2.77 -7.67 -7.61
CA PRO A 251 -1.55 -6.98 -8.02
C PRO A 251 -1.06 -5.91 -7.03
N ASN A 252 -1.96 -5.09 -6.48
CA ASN A 252 -1.60 -4.06 -5.51
C ASN A 252 -1.13 -4.64 -4.16
N LEU A 253 -1.73 -5.76 -3.73
CA LEU A 253 -1.28 -6.50 -2.56
C LEU A 253 0.14 -7.05 -2.78
N LEU A 254 0.40 -7.62 -3.96
CA LEU A 254 1.72 -8.14 -4.32
C LEU A 254 2.77 -7.03 -4.44
N GLU A 255 2.39 -5.88 -5.01
CA GLU A 255 3.29 -4.72 -5.12
C GLU A 255 3.68 -4.18 -3.74
N PHE A 256 2.79 -4.21 -2.76
CA PHE A 256 3.16 -3.88 -1.38
C PHE A 256 4.22 -4.84 -0.83
N PHE A 257 4.04 -6.16 -0.98
CA PHE A 257 5.03 -7.13 -0.49
C PHE A 257 6.37 -6.94 -1.20
N LYS A 258 6.35 -6.64 -2.49
CA LYS A 258 7.54 -6.32 -3.29
C LYS A 258 8.24 -5.05 -2.77
N ILE A 259 7.51 -3.97 -2.48
CA ILE A 259 8.10 -2.74 -1.91
C ILE A 259 8.67 -3.00 -0.51
N LYS A 260 7.96 -3.75 0.34
CA LYS A 260 8.48 -4.14 1.66
C LYS A 260 9.76 -4.96 1.54
N ARG A 261 9.84 -5.90 0.60
CA ARG A 261 11.06 -6.67 0.32
C ARG A 261 12.19 -5.78 -0.19
N ALA A 262 11.90 -4.86 -1.11
CA ALA A 262 12.88 -3.91 -1.61
C ALA A 262 13.44 -3.03 -0.47
N LEU A 263 12.58 -2.56 0.44
CA LEU A 263 12.99 -1.79 1.61
C LEU A 263 13.95 -2.59 2.51
N ILE A 264 13.60 -3.84 2.81
CA ILE A 264 14.46 -4.72 3.64
C ILE A 264 15.79 -5.03 2.94
N SER A 265 15.78 -5.23 1.62
CA SER A 265 16.99 -5.44 0.82
C SER A 265 17.90 -4.22 0.88
N GLU A 266 17.36 -3.02 0.66
CA GLU A 266 18.13 -1.78 0.67
C GLU A 266 18.72 -1.49 2.07
N ILE A 267 17.98 -1.79 3.13
CA ILE A 267 18.49 -1.71 4.51
C ILE A 267 19.63 -2.72 4.73
N SER A 268 19.52 -3.93 4.19
CA SER A 268 20.59 -4.92 4.26
C SER A 268 21.85 -4.44 3.55
N ASP A 269 21.71 -3.86 2.36
CA ASP A 269 22.83 -3.34 1.58
C ASP A 269 23.52 -2.17 2.30
N LEU A 270 22.75 -1.29 2.95
CA LEU A 270 23.25 -0.22 3.81
C LEU A 270 24.04 -0.78 5.00
N VAL A 271 23.50 -1.79 5.68
CA VAL A 271 24.17 -2.44 6.82
C VAL A 271 25.48 -3.10 6.38
N ASP A 272 25.51 -3.78 5.25
CA ASP A 272 26.73 -4.39 4.71
C ASP A 272 27.76 -3.36 4.23
N PHE A 273 27.31 -2.21 3.72
CA PHE A 273 28.19 -1.06 3.48
C PHE A 273 28.82 -0.55 4.77
N LEU A 274 28.02 -0.28 5.81
CA LEU A 274 28.51 0.22 7.09
C LEU A 274 29.45 -0.78 7.77
N LYS A 275 29.17 -2.09 7.73
CA LYS A 275 30.08 -3.12 8.22
C LYS A 275 31.46 -3.08 7.56
N ARG A 276 31.52 -2.87 6.24
CA ARG A 276 32.78 -2.73 5.50
C ARG A 276 33.54 -1.45 5.83
N LYS A 277 32.83 -0.46 6.38
CA LYS A 277 33.34 0.87 6.74
C LYS A 277 33.53 1.06 8.24
N GLN A 278 33.48 -0.01 9.00
CA GLN A 278 33.65 0.05 10.44
C GLN A 278 34.99 0.68 10.83
N GLY A 279 34.95 1.67 11.71
CA GLY A 279 36.13 2.48 12.09
C GLY A 279 36.42 3.65 11.14
N GLU A 280 35.77 3.70 9.96
CA GLU A 280 35.85 4.83 9.00
C GLU A 280 34.64 5.78 9.12
N TYR A 281 33.79 5.57 10.12
CA TYR A 281 32.71 6.47 10.49
C TYR A 281 32.53 6.51 12.01
N TRP A 282 31.87 7.55 12.50
CA TRP A 282 31.46 7.69 13.89
C TRP A 282 30.06 8.28 13.97
N VAL A 283 29.45 8.21 15.15
CA VAL A 283 28.10 8.71 15.40
C VAL A 283 28.17 9.83 16.42
N GLU A 284 27.54 10.96 16.09
CA GLU A 284 27.41 12.10 17.00
C GLU A 284 25.93 12.52 17.03
N GLY A 285 25.28 12.30 18.17
CA GLY A 285 23.84 12.48 18.31
C GLY A 285 23.04 11.50 17.43
N ASP A 286 22.20 12.05 16.54
CA ASP A 286 21.34 11.29 15.62
C ASP A 286 21.95 11.19 14.21
N GLN A 287 23.24 11.50 14.05
CA GLN A 287 23.92 11.61 12.76
C GLN A 287 25.14 10.70 12.66
N ILE A 288 25.40 10.20 11.44
CA ILE A 288 26.57 9.39 11.10
C ILE A 288 27.52 10.25 10.27
N PHE A 289 28.78 10.30 10.69
CA PHE A 289 29.84 11.06 10.06
C PHE A 289 30.89 10.10 9.51
N PHE A 290 31.35 10.34 8.29
CA PHE A 290 32.35 9.51 7.63
C PHE A 290 33.67 10.26 7.51
N VAL A 291 34.78 9.52 7.58
CA VAL A 291 36.12 10.06 7.32
C VAL A 291 36.25 10.50 5.85
N SER A 292 35.61 9.79 4.93
CA SER A 292 35.63 10.07 3.49
C SER A 292 34.31 10.64 2.99
N GLN A 293 34.39 11.69 2.16
CA GLN A 293 33.23 12.25 1.47
C GLN A 293 32.59 11.25 0.50
N ALA A 294 33.37 10.37 -0.12
CA ALA A 294 32.86 9.36 -1.03
C ALA A 294 31.93 8.35 -0.30
N ASP A 295 32.32 7.95 0.91
CA ASP A 295 31.54 7.02 1.73
C ASP A 295 30.26 7.68 2.26
N ALA A 296 30.34 8.96 2.65
CA ALA A 296 29.16 9.75 2.98
C ALA A 296 28.16 9.83 1.80
N HIS A 297 28.65 9.96 0.57
CA HIS A 297 27.80 9.97 -0.62
C HIS A 297 27.10 8.62 -0.85
N ILE A 298 27.82 7.50 -0.68
CA ILE A 298 27.25 6.14 -0.79
C ILE A 298 26.17 5.92 0.29
N TYR A 299 26.45 6.30 1.54
CA TYR A 299 25.47 6.24 2.63
C TYR A 299 24.19 7.03 2.30
N ASN A 300 24.35 8.28 1.86
CA ASN A 300 23.23 9.15 1.52
C ASN A 300 22.40 8.60 0.35
N LYS A 301 23.04 7.91 -0.60
CA LYS A 301 22.34 7.23 -1.69
C LYS A 301 21.41 6.13 -1.16
N HIS A 302 21.90 5.27 -0.26
CA HIS A 302 21.07 4.23 0.37
C HIS A 302 19.89 4.85 1.15
N MET A 303 20.15 5.87 1.96
CA MET A 303 19.11 6.58 2.71
C MET A 303 18.05 7.21 1.79
N TRP A 304 18.46 7.73 0.62
CA TRP A 304 17.54 8.26 -0.38
C TRP A 304 16.65 7.17 -0.98
N VAL A 305 17.21 6.01 -1.34
CA VAL A 305 16.44 4.88 -1.88
C VAL A 305 15.46 4.37 -0.83
N ILE A 306 15.89 4.20 0.43
CA ILE A 306 15.03 3.83 1.56
C ILE A 306 13.87 4.82 1.71
N ALA A 307 14.13 6.13 1.68
CA ALA A 307 13.11 7.16 1.77
C ALA A 307 12.15 7.14 0.57
N SER A 308 12.66 6.87 -0.64
CA SER A 308 11.85 6.73 -1.85
C SER A 308 10.91 5.52 -1.77
N LEU A 309 11.41 4.36 -1.37
CA LEU A 309 10.61 3.15 -1.15
C LEU A 309 9.55 3.34 -0.06
N ALA A 310 9.91 4.02 1.03
CA ALA A 310 8.97 4.41 2.07
C ALA A 310 7.86 5.32 1.50
N ASN A 311 8.20 6.32 0.68
CA ASN A 311 7.22 7.19 0.04
C ASN A 311 6.33 6.43 -0.97
N LYS A 312 6.88 5.50 -1.76
CA LYS A 312 6.10 4.63 -2.65
C LYS A 312 5.11 3.80 -1.85
N GLU A 313 5.52 3.26 -0.71
CA GLU A 313 4.62 2.58 0.23
C GLU A 313 3.53 3.54 0.71
N SER A 314 3.87 4.76 1.14
CA SER A 314 2.95 5.83 1.58
C SER A 314 1.90 6.18 0.53
N TYR A 315 2.31 6.16 -0.72
CA TYR A 315 1.48 6.53 -1.85
C TYR A 315 0.54 5.40 -2.25
N LEU A 316 1.01 4.15 -2.32
CA LEU A 316 0.12 2.99 -2.43
C LEU A 316 -0.89 2.97 -1.29
N ARG A 317 -0.44 3.28 -0.08
CA ARG A 317 -1.30 3.50 1.09
C ARG A 317 -2.37 4.59 0.82
N LYS A 318 -2.04 5.71 0.16
CA LYS A 318 -2.97 6.82 -0.16
C LYS A 318 -3.90 6.55 -1.35
N ILE A 319 -3.48 5.85 -2.40
CA ILE A 319 -4.37 5.42 -3.49
C ILE A 319 -5.43 4.46 -2.94
N VAL A 320 -5.01 3.60 -2.00
CA VAL A 320 -5.90 2.68 -1.28
C VAL A 320 -6.80 3.43 -0.28
N TYR A 321 -6.43 4.67 0.10
CA TYR A 321 -7.15 5.59 0.98
C TYR A 321 -7.46 6.93 0.31
N PRO A 322 -8.33 6.99 -0.71
CA PRO A 322 -8.84 8.29 -1.12
C PRO A 322 -9.57 8.88 0.09
N LYS A 323 -9.13 10.06 0.58
CA LYS A 323 -9.94 10.90 1.49
C LYS A 323 -11.37 10.80 0.98
N GLN A 324 -12.27 10.20 1.76
CA GLN A 324 -13.64 9.82 1.38
C GLN A 324 -14.11 10.64 0.19
N SER A 325 -14.11 10.03 -1.00
CA SER A 325 -14.41 10.79 -2.21
C SER A 325 -15.77 11.46 -1.98
N LYS A 326 -15.90 12.74 -2.34
CA LYS A 326 -17.17 13.49 -2.22
C LYS A 326 -18.33 12.75 -2.92
N HIS A 327 -18.05 11.79 -3.81
CA HIS A 327 -19.05 10.93 -4.43
C HIS A 327 -19.71 9.94 -3.46
N PHE A 328 -19.03 9.47 -2.40
CA PHE A 328 -19.66 8.61 -1.38
C PHE A 328 -20.68 9.37 -0.51
N LYS A 329 -20.59 10.70 -0.43
CA LYS A 329 -21.63 11.53 0.21
C LYS A 329 -22.88 11.71 -0.66
N LYS A 330 -22.81 11.45 -1.98
CA LYS A 330 -23.93 11.66 -2.90
C LYS A 330 -24.88 10.45 -2.99
N PHE A 331 -24.50 9.30 -2.46
CA PHE A 331 -25.32 8.08 -2.45
C PHE A 331 -26.17 7.89 -1.18
N PHE A 332 -26.12 8.83 -0.23
CA PHE A 332 -26.86 8.79 1.03
C PHE A 332 -27.59 10.08 1.32
#